data_AF-A0A1Y1BUW7-F1
#
_entry.id   AF-A0A1Y1BUW7-F1
#
_cell.length_a   1.000
_cell.length_b   1.000
_cell.length_c   1.000
_cell.angle_alpha   90.00
_cell.angle_beta   90.00
_cell.angle_gamma   90.00
#
_symmetry.space_group_name_H-M   'P 1'
#
loop_
_entity.id
_entity.type
_entity.pdbx_description
1 polymer ?
#
loop_
_entity_poly.entity_id
_entity_poly.type
_entity_poly.pdbx_seq_one_letter_code
_entity_poly.pdbx_strand_id
1 'polypeptide(L)' 'MNPRRTRRDTLKRVADKRYLAGAAHIAFPGLGHLRRDGEQYDWVPVNYDTTPLR' A
#
# COMPACT_ATOMS: atom_id res chain seq x y z
N MET A 1 -21.04 -5.82 7.22
CA MET A 1 -19.85 -5.28 6.53
C MET A 1 -19.13 -6.45 5.86
N ASN A 2 -18.93 -6.43 4.53
CA ASN A 2 -18.32 -7.57 3.82
C ASN A 2 -16.79 -7.35 3.66
N PRO A 3 -15.92 -8.14 4.32
CA PRO A 3 -14.49 -7.89 4.35
C PRO A 3 -13.83 -7.97 2.97
N ARG A 4 -14.30 -8.86 2.08
CA ARG A 4 -13.78 -8.96 0.71
C ARG A 4 -14.06 -7.70 -0.10
N ARG A 5 -15.24 -7.11 0.07
CA ARG A 5 -15.61 -5.85 -0.59
C ARG A 5 -14.77 -4.70 -0.06
N THR A 6 -14.70 -4.53 1.26
CA THR A 6 -13.88 -3.49 1.89
C THR A 6 -12.43 -3.55 1.43
N ARG A 7 -11.83 -4.76 1.39
CA ARG A 7 -10.47 -4.94 0.89
C ARG A 7 -10.31 -4.44 -0.55
N ARG A 8 -11.16 -4.88 -1.49
CA ARG A 8 -11.08 -4.46 -2.90
C ARG A 8 -11.22 -2.95 -3.06
N ASP A 9 -12.17 -2.35 -2.37
CA ASP A 9 -12.45 -0.91 -2.46
C ASP A 9 -11.26 -0.09 -1.90
N THR A 10 -10.67 -0.53 -0.77
CA THR A 10 -9.47 0.09 -0.19
C THR A 10 -8.25 -0.06 -1.11
N LEU A 11 -7.96 -1.28 -1.61
CA LEU A 11 -6.82 -1.50 -2.51
C LEU A 11 -6.93 -0.65 -3.78
N LYS A 12 -8.13 -0.58 -4.38
CA LYS A 12 -8.41 0.29 -5.53
C LYS A 12 -8.12 1.75 -5.21
N ARG A 13 -8.60 2.25 -4.06
CA ARG A 13 -8.40 3.65 -3.64
C ARG A 13 -6.93 3.97 -3.41
N VAL A 14 -6.20 3.11 -2.69
CA VAL A 14 -4.77 3.32 -2.40
C VAL A 14 -3.96 3.34 -3.68
N ALA A 15 -4.22 2.42 -4.62
CA ALA A 15 -3.53 2.38 -5.91
C ALA A 15 -3.84 3.61 -6.79
N ASP A 16 -5.13 3.97 -6.93
CA ASP A 16 -5.54 5.10 -7.80
C ASP A 16 -5.04 6.44 -7.29
N LYS A 17 -5.01 6.62 -5.96
CA LYS A 17 -4.57 7.86 -5.34
C LYS A 17 -3.08 7.86 -4.97
N ARG A 18 -2.39 6.73 -5.20
CA ARG A 18 -0.98 6.53 -4.87
C ARG A 18 -0.67 6.88 -3.41
N TYR A 19 -1.56 6.49 -2.50
CA TYR A 19 -1.37 6.78 -1.08
C TYR A 19 -0.18 6.01 -0.52
N LEU A 20 0.53 6.61 0.44
CA LEU A 20 1.36 5.88 1.38
C LEU A 20 0.43 5.14 2.35
N ALA A 21 0.58 3.83 2.43
CA ALA A 21 -0.23 2.96 3.28
C ALA A 21 0.63 2.29 4.35
N GLY A 22 0.02 2.06 5.52
CA GLY A 22 0.54 1.19 6.58
C GLY A 22 -0.31 -0.08 6.68
N ALA A 23 0.30 -1.25 6.59
CA ALA A 23 -0.37 -2.55 6.69
C ALA A 23 0.24 -3.41 7.80
N ALA A 24 -0.62 -3.95 8.67
CA ALA A 24 -0.19 -4.60 9.91
C ALA A 24 0.45 -5.98 9.75
N HIS A 25 0.15 -6.72 8.67
CA HIS A 25 0.52 -8.14 8.53
C HIS A 25 1.27 -8.42 7.22
N ILE A 26 2.22 -7.56 6.89
CA ILE A 26 3.17 -7.75 5.79
C ILE A 26 4.59 -7.56 6.32
N ALA A 27 5.61 -7.71 5.47
CA ALA A 27 7.00 -7.49 5.88
C ALA A 27 7.18 -6.10 6.54
N PHE A 28 7.79 -6.08 7.72
CA PHE A 28 8.11 -4.87 8.46
C PHE A 28 9.05 -3.97 7.61
N PRO A 29 8.85 -2.63 7.56
CA PRO A 29 8.03 -1.77 8.44
C PRO A 29 6.53 -1.67 8.07
N GLY A 30 6.07 -2.42 7.07
CA GLY A 30 4.67 -2.38 6.64
C GLY A 30 4.25 -1.06 5.95
N LEU A 31 5.22 -0.22 5.57
CA LEU A 31 5.00 1.05 4.87
C LEU A 31 5.31 0.92 3.38
N GLY A 32 4.41 1.39 2.53
CA GLY A 32 4.53 1.25 1.09
C GLY A 32 3.34 1.76 0.30
N HIS A 33 3.39 1.51 -1.00
CA HIS A 33 2.36 1.86 -1.97
C HIS A 33 1.77 0.60 -2.62
N LEU A 34 0.63 0.75 -3.26
CA LEU A 34 0.06 -0.27 -4.14
C LEU A 34 0.21 0.14 -5.60
N ARG A 35 0.70 -0.80 -6.40
CA ARG A 35 0.74 -0.70 -7.87
C ARG A 35 -0.26 -1.68 -8.47
N ARG A 36 -0.93 -1.29 -9.56
CA ARG A 36 -1.77 -2.21 -10.34
C ARG A 36 -0.89 -3.13 -11.17
N ASP A 37 -1.17 -4.42 -11.13
CA ASP A 37 -0.58 -5.43 -12.01
C ASP A 37 -1.71 -6.28 -12.63
N GLY A 38 -2.19 -5.84 -13.80
CA GLY A 38 -3.41 -6.39 -14.41
C GLY A 38 -4.62 -6.30 -13.46
N GLU A 39 -5.20 -7.45 -13.12
CA GLU A 39 -6.31 -7.57 -12.15
C GLU A 39 -5.85 -7.65 -10.68
N GLN A 40 -4.54 -7.70 -10.45
CA GLN A 40 -3.92 -7.85 -9.14
C GLN A 40 -3.26 -6.54 -8.68
N TYR A 41 -2.70 -6.59 -7.48
CA TYR A 41 -1.96 -5.47 -6.90
C TYR A 41 -0.62 -5.95 -6.35
N ASP A 42 0.43 -5.22 -6.69
CA ASP A 42 1.74 -5.37 -6.09
C ASP A 42 1.91 -4.42 -4.92
N TRP A 43 2.48 -4.93 -3.83
CA TRP A 43 2.99 -4.11 -2.75
C TRP A 43 4.37 -3.58 -3.12
N VAL A 44 4.55 -2.26 -3.06
CA VAL A 44 5.83 -1.59 -3.31
C VAL A 44 6.29 -0.97 -1.99
N PRO A 45 7.25 -1.59 -1.26
CA PRO A 45 7.79 -1.04 -0.03
C PRO A 45 8.39 0.35 -0.25
N VAL A 46 8.31 1.23 0.75
CA VAL A 46 9.06 2.49 0.72
C VAL A 46 10.57 2.21 0.75
N ASN A 47 11.35 3.08 0.10
CA ASN A 47 12.79 3.07 0.26
C ASN A 47 13.16 3.52 1.67
N TYR A 48 14.20 2.92 2.23
CA TYR A 48 14.83 3.43 3.44
C TYR A 48 15.64 4.68 3.11
N ASP A 49 15.42 5.75 3.85
CA ASP A 49 16.12 7.02 3.68
C ASP A 49 16.52 7.58 5.07
N THR A 50 17.76 8.03 5.19
CA THR A 50 18.33 8.60 6.43
C THR A 50 18.69 10.07 6.28
N THR A 51 18.34 10.69 5.16
CA THR A 51 18.60 12.10 4.90
C THR A 51 17.84 12.93 5.93
N PRO A 52 18.52 13.80 6.69
CA PRO A 52 17.85 14.66 7.64
C PRO A 52 16.81 15.53 6.95
N LEU A 53 15.62 15.62 7.52
CA LEU A 53 14.64 16.63 7.12
C LEU A 53 15.27 17.99 7.40
N ARG A 54 15.33 18.84 6.37
CA ARG A 54 15.87 20.20 6.47
C ARG A 54 14.86 21.14 7.11
#